data_AF-A0A2T4UCP5-F1
#
_entry.id   AF-A0A2T4UCP5-F1
#
_cell.length_a   1.000
_cell.length_b   1.000
_cell.length_c   1.000
_cell.angle_alpha   90.00
_cell.angle_beta   90.00
_cell.angle_gamma   90.00
#
_symmetry.space_group_name_H-M   'P 1'
#
loop_
_entity.id
_entity.type
_entity.pdbx_description
1 polymer ?
#
loop_
_entity_poly.entity_id
_entity_poly.type
_entity_poly.pdbx_seq_one_letter_code
_entity_poly.pdbx_strand_id
1 'polypeptide(L)'
;MPTCSPIRRAALAAGILTLAVPAAASATVTQQVQNDGSVYTNITPGLAITNVEPRVTIVAASEDLPKYYKYTVVGPNGAPVAVDNACLKLQFGPIARLVQYVGNGTYTMTTTLYSDNACATPTTGGATGQFTINAAAAIQTPTTPLLTRDPGSFARKTYSFPTGVTVNARQEILYKNFGVFDPTVGISGATPTDSLFSLNGAAQVTFPAPGRYTFTTRAKGGSTPAYTPWTAPQFVDVKGPFDLDSTRYIDNRGPSYRIRLKFRENVNGKVRLRLRKSGKYRTIGTVTAKNGVLTKRFTARSSGRYQLRAEFQGSALVAPGTITLGFRVTRRFI
;
A
#
# COMPACT_ATOMS: atom_id res chain seq x y z
N MET A 1 -41.81 63.61 -27.21
CA MET A 1 -40.40 63.77 -27.62
C MET A 1 -39.59 62.67 -26.94
N PRO A 2 -38.63 62.00 -27.58
CA PRO A 2 -38.53 61.52 -28.97
C PRO A 2 -38.38 59.94 -28.97
N THR A 3 -38.93 59.21 -29.95
CA THR A 3 -38.22 58.45 -31.05
C THR A 3 -37.28 57.32 -30.59
N CYS A 4 -37.07 56.19 -31.27
CA CYS A 4 -37.60 55.54 -32.47
C CYS A 4 -36.75 54.25 -32.66
N SER A 5 -37.42 53.15 -32.99
CA SER A 5 -37.00 51.99 -33.82
C SER A 5 -35.72 51.15 -33.59
N PRO A 6 -35.74 49.89 -34.09
CA PRO A 6 -34.79 48.81 -33.80
C PRO A 6 -33.75 48.67 -34.93
N ILE A 7 -33.30 47.42 -35.19
CA ILE A 7 -32.54 46.89 -36.35
C ILE A 7 -31.06 46.59 -36.01
N ARG A 8 -30.67 45.30 -36.02
CA ARG A 8 -29.90 44.64 -37.10
C ARG A 8 -29.41 43.26 -36.66
N ARG A 9 -29.86 42.25 -37.41
CA ARG A 9 -29.22 40.94 -37.53
C ARG A 9 -27.81 41.14 -38.09
N ALA A 10 -26.82 40.46 -37.51
CA ALA A 10 -25.56 40.17 -38.18
C ALA A 10 -25.20 38.71 -37.90
N ALA A 11 -25.39 37.87 -38.91
CA ALA A 11 -24.82 36.54 -38.96
C ALA A 11 -23.33 36.68 -39.27
N LEU A 12 -22.46 36.07 -38.47
CA LEU A 12 -21.06 35.89 -38.82
C LEU A 12 -20.78 34.40 -38.93
N ALA A 13 -20.62 33.93 -40.18
CA ALA A 13 -20.13 32.61 -40.49
C ALA A 13 -18.62 32.56 -40.21
N ALA A 14 -18.20 31.82 -39.19
CA ALA A 14 -16.79 31.51 -38.98
C ALA A 14 -16.44 30.28 -39.82
N GLY A 15 -15.64 30.49 -40.86
CA GLY A 15 -15.11 29.44 -41.71
C GLY A 15 -14.19 28.50 -40.92
N ILE A 16 -14.49 27.21 -40.98
CA ILE A 16 -13.62 26.15 -40.50
C ILE A 16 -12.49 26.01 -41.53
N LEU A 17 -11.34 26.60 -41.23
CA LEU A 17 -10.07 26.21 -41.85
C LEU A 17 -9.69 24.83 -41.30
N THR A 18 -10.02 23.77 -42.05
CA THR A 18 -9.45 22.44 -41.83
C THR A 18 -7.96 22.51 -42.14
N LEU A 19 -7.15 22.72 -41.10
CA LEU A 19 -5.71 22.47 -41.15
C LEU A 19 -5.51 21.01 -41.58
N ALA A 20 -4.97 20.83 -42.78
CA ALA A 20 -4.49 19.55 -43.26
C ALA A 20 -3.48 19.02 -42.25
N VAL A 21 -3.83 17.92 -41.57
CA VAL A 21 -2.89 17.13 -40.79
C VAL A 21 -1.81 16.66 -41.77
N PRO A 22 -0.51 16.90 -41.52
CA PRO A 22 0.51 16.35 -42.39
C PRO A 22 0.38 14.83 -42.37
N ALA A 23 0.22 14.24 -43.56
CA ALA A 23 0.26 12.80 -43.75
C ALA A 23 1.55 12.28 -43.10
N ALA A 24 1.41 11.33 -42.17
CA ALA A 24 2.54 10.69 -41.52
C ALA A 24 3.42 10.08 -42.61
N ALA A 25 4.60 10.66 -42.83
CA ALA A 25 5.66 10.02 -43.59
C ALA A 25 5.88 8.63 -42.97
N SER A 26 5.89 7.58 -43.80
CA SER A 26 6.14 6.21 -43.35
C SER A 26 7.49 6.17 -42.64
N ALA A 27 7.46 6.10 -41.31
CA ALA A 27 8.67 6.05 -40.51
C ALA A 27 9.47 4.81 -40.92
N THR A 28 10.74 5.03 -41.17
CA THR A 28 11.65 4.02 -41.72
C THR A 28 12.16 3.08 -40.62
N VAL A 29 11.89 3.41 -39.36
CA VAL A 29 12.16 2.57 -38.20
C VAL A 29 10.92 2.42 -37.33
N THR A 30 10.73 1.23 -36.78
CA THR A 30 9.73 0.93 -35.77
C THR A 30 10.34 0.98 -34.39
N GLN A 31 9.75 1.79 -33.53
CA GLN A 31 10.06 1.83 -32.11
C GLN A 31 9.23 0.77 -31.38
N GLN A 32 9.86 0.05 -30.46
CA GLN A 32 9.22 -0.94 -29.61
C GLN A 32 9.53 -0.65 -28.13
N VAL A 33 8.59 -0.98 -27.25
CA VAL A 33 8.78 -0.89 -25.79
C VAL A 33 8.35 -2.19 -25.10
N GLN A 34 9.17 -2.65 -24.16
CA GLN A 34 8.94 -3.89 -23.43
C GLN A 34 8.25 -3.65 -22.09
N ASN A 35 7.19 -4.43 -21.83
CA ASN A 35 6.45 -4.47 -20.59
C ASN A 35 6.23 -5.93 -20.18
N ASP A 36 6.93 -6.40 -19.15
CA ASP A 36 6.73 -7.73 -18.57
C ASP A 36 6.76 -8.89 -19.57
N GLY A 37 7.83 -8.99 -20.35
CA GLY A 37 7.97 -10.00 -21.39
C GLY A 37 7.14 -9.75 -22.66
N SER A 38 6.16 -8.83 -22.63
CA SER A 38 5.45 -8.37 -23.82
C SER A 38 6.23 -7.26 -24.53
N VAL A 39 6.21 -7.27 -25.86
CA VAL A 39 6.81 -6.22 -26.70
C VAL A 39 5.71 -5.51 -27.46
N TYR A 40 5.55 -4.21 -27.20
CA TYR A 40 4.63 -3.38 -27.96
C TYR A 40 5.38 -2.77 -29.13
N THR A 41 4.89 -3.03 -30.34
CA THR A 41 5.42 -2.46 -31.58
C THR A 41 4.69 -1.20 -31.98
N ASN A 42 5.39 -0.25 -32.60
CA ASN A 42 4.86 1.06 -32.99
C ASN A 42 4.35 1.83 -31.77
N ILE A 43 5.29 2.38 -30.99
CA ILE A 43 4.98 3.25 -29.87
C ILE A 43 4.14 4.44 -30.36
N THR A 44 2.84 4.42 -30.06
CA THR A 44 1.87 5.45 -30.42
C THR A 44 1.34 6.19 -29.19
N PRO A 45 0.93 7.47 -29.35
CA PRO A 45 0.26 8.20 -28.27
C PRO A 45 -0.89 7.38 -27.68
N GLY A 46 -0.89 7.22 -26.36
CA GLY A 46 -1.89 6.43 -25.63
C GLY A 46 -1.43 5.04 -25.20
N LEU A 47 -0.29 4.54 -25.68
CA LEU A 47 0.31 3.30 -25.16
C LEU A 47 0.68 3.47 -23.67
N ALA A 48 0.09 2.67 -22.79
CA ALA A 48 0.36 2.69 -21.36
C ALA A 48 1.04 1.40 -20.90
N ILE A 49 2.09 1.53 -20.10
CA ILE A 49 2.84 0.42 -19.50
C ILE A 49 2.96 0.62 -17.98
N THR A 50 3.24 -0.45 -17.25
CA THR A 50 3.38 -0.43 -15.78
C THR A 50 4.80 -0.76 -15.31
N ASN A 51 5.68 -1.14 -16.23
CA ASN A 51 7.08 -1.45 -15.99
C ASN A 51 7.88 -0.18 -15.66
N VAL A 52 8.55 -0.17 -14.49
CA VAL A 52 9.47 0.90 -14.06
C VAL A 52 10.91 0.70 -14.55
N GLU A 53 11.16 -0.38 -15.28
CA GLU A 53 12.40 -0.62 -16.03
C GLU A 53 12.06 -0.96 -17.48
N PRO A 54 11.42 -0.04 -18.22
CA PRO A 54 11.07 -0.29 -19.61
C PRO A 54 12.35 -0.39 -20.45
N ARG A 55 12.33 -1.35 -21.38
CA ARG A 55 13.36 -1.45 -22.41
C ARG A 55 12.77 -1.02 -23.73
N VAL A 56 13.50 -0.16 -24.45
CA VAL A 56 13.14 0.25 -25.80
C VAL A 56 14.06 -0.42 -26.80
N THR A 57 13.49 -0.74 -27.94
CA THR A 57 14.18 -1.36 -29.06
C THR A 57 13.80 -0.61 -30.32
N ILE A 58 14.78 -0.35 -31.18
CA ILE A 58 14.56 0.28 -32.48
C ILE A 58 14.83 -0.77 -33.55
N VAL A 59 13.88 -0.96 -34.45
CA VAL A 59 13.90 -1.97 -35.51
C VAL A 59 13.83 -1.27 -36.86
N ALA A 60 14.67 -1.67 -37.80
CA ALA A 60 14.64 -1.18 -39.18
C ALA A 60 13.43 -1.75 -39.93
N ALA A 61 12.74 -0.92 -40.74
CA ALA A 61 11.60 -1.37 -41.55
C ALA A 61 12.01 -2.19 -42.78
N SER A 62 13.26 -2.08 -43.24
CA SER A 62 13.88 -2.90 -44.27
C SER A 62 15.40 -2.99 -44.08
N GLU A 63 16.05 -3.95 -44.73
CA GLU A 63 17.51 -4.16 -44.64
C GLU A 63 18.32 -3.07 -45.37
N ASP A 64 17.68 -2.29 -46.25
CA ASP A 64 18.30 -1.28 -47.12
C ASP A 64 18.44 0.12 -46.47
N LEU A 65 18.18 0.23 -45.16
CA LEU A 65 18.06 1.51 -44.46
C LEU A 65 19.37 2.03 -43.87
N PRO A 66 19.47 3.36 -43.58
CA PRO A 66 20.67 3.96 -42.99
C PRO A 66 21.19 3.17 -41.80
N LYS A 67 22.51 2.98 -41.78
CA LYS A 67 23.15 1.99 -40.92
C LYS A 67 23.18 2.40 -39.45
N TYR A 68 23.00 3.68 -39.14
CA TYR A 68 23.23 4.23 -37.79
C TYR A 68 22.07 5.06 -37.26
N TYR A 69 21.90 5.06 -35.94
CA TYR A 69 20.88 5.84 -35.24
C TYR A 69 21.36 6.35 -33.88
N LYS A 70 20.70 7.42 -33.43
CA LYS A 70 20.64 7.83 -32.02
C LYS A 70 19.19 7.95 -31.61
N TYR A 71 18.94 7.82 -30.32
CA TYR A 71 17.63 8.11 -29.78
C TYR A 71 17.76 8.89 -28.48
N THR A 72 16.78 9.75 -28.24
CA THR A 72 16.64 10.51 -27.00
C THR A 72 15.29 10.22 -26.41
N VAL A 73 15.21 10.21 -25.09
CA VAL A 73 13.94 10.10 -24.37
C VAL A 73 13.78 11.34 -23.50
N VAL A 74 12.62 11.97 -23.60
CA VAL A 74 12.20 13.07 -22.72
C VAL A 74 11.14 12.52 -21.77
N GLY A 75 11.36 12.72 -20.47
CA GLY A 75 10.49 12.23 -19.41
C GLY A 75 9.27 13.13 -19.17
N PRO A 76 8.38 12.71 -18.25
CA PRO A 76 7.13 13.42 -17.95
C PRO A 76 7.32 14.83 -17.39
N ASN A 77 8.50 15.15 -16.85
CA ASN A 77 8.86 16.48 -16.39
C ASN A 77 9.46 17.37 -17.50
N GLY A 78 9.48 16.91 -18.75
CA GLY A 78 10.10 17.62 -19.88
C GLY A 78 11.62 17.56 -19.91
N ALA A 79 12.27 16.87 -18.95
CA ALA A 79 13.71 16.74 -18.90
C ALA A 79 14.20 15.52 -19.72
N PRO A 80 15.42 15.57 -20.29
CA PRO A 80 16.05 14.39 -20.88
C PRO A 80 16.22 13.28 -19.85
N VAL A 81 15.84 12.07 -20.23
CA VAL A 81 16.06 10.84 -19.47
C VAL A 81 17.36 10.22 -19.95
N ALA A 82 18.19 9.75 -19.02
CA ALA A 82 19.42 9.09 -19.39
C ALA A 82 19.13 7.79 -20.15
N VAL A 83 19.74 7.69 -21.33
CA VAL A 83 19.73 6.53 -22.22
C VAL A 83 21.15 6.30 -22.71
N ASP A 84 21.45 5.09 -23.16
CA ASP A 84 22.71 4.80 -23.85
C ASP A 84 22.69 5.48 -25.22
N ASN A 85 23.35 6.64 -25.32
CA ASN A 85 23.32 7.53 -26.48
C ASN A 85 24.54 7.34 -27.42
N ALA A 86 25.12 6.13 -27.44
CA ALA A 86 26.12 5.80 -28.45
C ALA A 86 25.53 5.90 -29.86
N CYS A 87 26.37 6.19 -30.87
CA CYS A 87 25.95 6.03 -32.26
C CYS A 87 25.82 4.53 -32.57
N LEU A 88 24.60 4.03 -32.65
CA LEU A 88 24.32 2.60 -32.73
C LEU A 88 24.11 2.19 -34.18
N LYS A 89 24.60 1.00 -34.54
CA LYS A 89 24.38 0.42 -35.87
C LYS A 89 23.14 -0.47 -35.87
N LEU A 90 22.19 -0.24 -36.78
CA LEU A 90 20.94 -1.03 -36.92
C LEU A 90 21.17 -2.49 -37.35
N GLN A 91 22.32 -2.78 -37.98
CA GLN A 91 22.61 -4.07 -38.63
C GLN A 91 22.93 -5.23 -37.66
N PHE A 92 23.13 -4.96 -36.36
CA PHE A 92 23.44 -6.02 -35.37
C PHE A 92 22.19 -6.63 -34.71
N GLY A 93 21.00 -6.35 -35.27
CA GLY A 93 19.73 -6.80 -34.73
C GLY A 93 19.19 -5.87 -33.64
N PRO A 94 17.93 -6.08 -33.21
CA PRO A 94 17.29 -5.28 -32.17
C PRO A 94 18.04 -5.39 -30.84
N ILE A 95 18.60 -4.28 -30.36
CA ILE A 95 19.22 -4.23 -29.03
C ILE A 95 18.27 -3.51 -28.07
N ALA A 96 17.79 -4.24 -27.07
CA ALA A 96 16.93 -3.69 -26.03
C ALA A 96 17.73 -2.83 -25.04
N ARG A 97 17.40 -1.54 -24.94
CA ARG A 97 18.07 -0.58 -24.06
C ARG A 97 17.15 -0.11 -22.96
N LEU A 98 17.68 -0.03 -21.73
CA LEU A 98 16.93 0.47 -20.58
C LEU A 98 16.65 1.96 -20.75
N VAL A 99 15.41 2.37 -20.48
CA VAL A 99 15.04 3.77 -20.28
C VAL A 99 14.88 3.98 -18.77
N GLN A 100 15.62 4.93 -18.21
CA GLN A 100 15.53 5.20 -16.77
C GLN A 100 14.14 5.75 -16.41
N TYR A 101 13.51 5.14 -15.42
CA TYR A 101 12.30 5.69 -14.83
C TYR A 101 12.63 6.95 -14.02
N VAL A 102 11.96 8.05 -14.36
CA VAL A 102 12.06 9.34 -13.66
C VAL A 102 10.72 9.81 -13.09
N GLY A 103 9.69 8.96 -13.14
CA GLY A 103 8.33 9.26 -12.68
C GLY A 103 7.25 8.72 -13.61
N ASN A 104 6.00 8.73 -13.13
CA ASN A 104 4.84 8.39 -13.96
C ASN A 104 4.51 9.51 -14.94
N GLY A 105 3.95 9.13 -16.08
CA GLY A 105 3.52 10.05 -17.13
C GLY A 105 4.13 9.70 -18.49
N THR A 106 4.04 10.65 -19.42
CA THR A 106 4.41 10.43 -20.82
C THR A 106 5.91 10.58 -21.04
N TYR A 107 6.48 9.59 -21.71
CA TYR A 107 7.84 9.57 -22.21
C TYR A 107 7.78 9.72 -23.73
N THR A 108 8.49 10.73 -24.25
CA THR A 108 8.60 10.96 -25.69
C THR A 108 9.96 10.48 -26.16
N MET A 109 9.96 9.53 -27.09
CA MET A 109 11.17 8.97 -27.69
C MET A 109 11.33 9.48 -29.12
N THR A 110 12.45 10.15 -29.39
CA THR A 110 12.81 10.62 -30.71
C THR A 110 14.01 9.84 -31.21
N THR A 111 13.86 9.18 -32.35
CA THR A 111 14.91 8.45 -33.05
C THR A 111 15.34 9.23 -34.28
N THR A 112 16.63 9.53 -34.39
CA THR A 112 17.24 10.17 -35.55
C THR A 112 18.15 9.16 -36.25
N LEU A 113 18.04 9.09 -37.57
CA LEU A 113 18.87 8.22 -38.41
C LEU A 113 20.05 9.01 -38.96
N TYR A 114 21.16 8.32 -39.20
CA TYR A 114 22.41 8.92 -39.68
C TYR A 114 23.05 8.07 -40.78
N SER A 115 23.72 8.77 -41.70
CA SER A 115 24.43 8.13 -42.82
C SER A 115 25.85 7.67 -42.43
N ASP A 116 26.42 8.22 -41.36
CA ASP A 116 27.79 7.96 -40.90
C ASP A 116 27.83 7.35 -39.48
N ASN A 117 28.94 6.69 -39.15
CA ASN A 117 29.14 6.01 -37.87
C ASN A 117 29.50 6.94 -36.71
N ALA A 118 29.74 8.23 -36.97
CA ALA A 118 29.89 9.25 -35.94
C ALA A 118 28.53 9.87 -35.55
N CYS A 119 27.47 9.54 -36.31
CA CYS A 119 26.16 10.16 -36.21
C CYS A 119 26.27 11.69 -36.29
N ALA A 120 26.96 12.19 -37.31
CA ALA A 120 27.16 13.62 -37.58
C ALA A 120 26.20 14.17 -38.63
N THR A 121 25.80 13.34 -39.60
CA THR A 121 24.98 13.71 -40.76
C THR A 121 23.61 13.03 -40.69
N PRO A 122 22.58 13.71 -40.15
CA PRO A 122 21.25 13.13 -40.00
C PRO A 122 20.60 12.89 -41.38
N THR A 123 19.81 11.84 -41.47
CA THR A 123 19.01 11.48 -42.65
C THR A 123 17.52 11.57 -42.35
N THR A 124 16.70 11.66 -43.39
CA THR A 124 15.24 11.54 -43.27
C THR A 124 14.84 10.12 -42.83
N GLY A 125 13.63 9.97 -42.28
CA GLY A 125 13.07 8.66 -41.90
C GLY A 125 13.16 8.31 -40.41
N GLY A 126 13.58 9.26 -39.56
CA GLY A 126 13.47 9.12 -38.10
C GLY A 126 12.03 8.94 -37.62
N ALA A 127 11.88 8.57 -36.35
CA ALA A 127 10.58 8.31 -35.74
C ALA A 127 10.45 9.06 -34.41
N THR A 128 9.25 9.54 -34.10
CA THR A 128 8.91 10.00 -32.76
C THR A 128 7.71 9.22 -32.26
N GLY A 129 7.85 8.62 -31.08
CA GLY A 129 6.81 7.86 -30.43
C GLY A 129 6.63 8.31 -28.99
N GLN A 130 5.46 8.03 -28.43
CA GLN A 130 5.14 8.32 -27.04
C GLN A 130 4.58 7.10 -26.35
N PHE A 131 5.04 6.83 -25.13
CA PHE A 131 4.44 5.85 -24.24
C PHE A 131 4.28 6.48 -22.85
N THR A 132 3.32 5.99 -22.09
CA THR A 132 3.05 6.47 -20.73
C THR A 132 3.39 5.37 -19.74
N ILE A 133 4.18 5.71 -18.72
CA ILE A 133 4.40 4.83 -17.58
C ILE A 133 3.39 5.17 -16.49
N ASN A 134 2.50 4.24 -16.19
CA ASN A 134 1.51 4.30 -15.12
C ASN A 134 1.83 3.25 -14.05
N ALA A 135 3.07 3.29 -13.55
CA ALA A 135 3.51 2.36 -12.53
C ALA A 135 2.86 2.70 -11.18
N ALA A 136 2.22 1.72 -10.56
CA ALA A 136 1.61 1.87 -9.25
C ALA A 136 2.10 0.78 -8.30
N ALA A 137 2.32 1.15 -7.05
CA ALA A 137 2.44 0.19 -5.97
C ALA A 137 1.08 -0.01 -5.31
N ALA A 138 0.86 -1.16 -4.69
CA ALA A 138 -0.33 -1.40 -3.91
C ALA A 138 -0.03 -2.39 -2.78
N ILE A 139 -0.76 -2.24 -1.69
CA ILE A 139 -0.84 -3.22 -0.62
C ILE A 139 -2.32 -3.49 -0.36
N GLN A 140 -2.64 -4.73 -0.03
CA GLN A 140 -4.00 -5.13 0.32
C GLN A 140 -4.08 -5.35 1.83
N THR A 141 -4.57 -4.34 2.53
CA THR A 141 -4.84 -4.43 3.97
C THR A 141 -6.20 -5.09 4.24
N PRO A 142 -6.33 -5.91 5.28
CA PRO A 142 -7.62 -6.47 5.67
C PRO A 142 -8.58 -5.38 6.14
N THR A 143 -9.87 -5.58 5.86
CA THR A 143 -10.95 -4.69 6.34
C THR A 143 -11.40 -5.03 7.77
N THR A 144 -11.03 -6.21 8.27
CA THR A 144 -11.36 -6.67 9.62
C THR A 144 -10.19 -6.48 10.57
N PRO A 145 -10.44 -6.18 11.87
CA PRO A 145 -9.37 -6.05 12.84
C PRO A 145 -8.58 -7.35 13.02
N LEU A 146 -7.27 -7.23 13.10
CA LEU A 146 -6.36 -8.33 13.36
C LEU A 146 -6.05 -8.46 14.85
N LEU A 147 -5.49 -9.59 15.26
CA LEU A 147 -5.02 -9.81 16.62
C LEU A 147 -3.49 -9.76 16.68
N THR A 148 -2.91 -9.16 17.71
CA THR A 148 -1.44 -9.21 17.91
C THR A 148 -0.95 -10.64 18.18
N ARG A 149 -1.82 -11.49 18.74
CA ARG A 149 -1.55 -12.87 19.17
C ARG A 149 -2.86 -13.63 19.31
N ASP A 150 -2.82 -14.96 19.30
CA ASP A 150 -4.00 -15.77 19.61
C ASP A 150 -4.35 -15.71 21.11
N PRO A 151 -5.65 -15.82 21.49
CA PRO A 151 -6.06 -15.90 22.90
C PRO A 151 -5.32 -17.01 23.65
N GLY A 152 -4.82 -16.71 24.84
CA GLY A 152 -4.01 -17.62 25.66
C GLY A 152 -2.55 -17.78 25.23
N SER A 153 -2.16 -17.34 24.03
CA SER A 153 -0.77 -17.44 23.54
C SER A 153 0.08 -16.23 23.92
N PHE A 154 1.39 -16.41 24.07
CA PHE A 154 2.36 -15.29 24.19
C PHE A 154 3.04 -14.96 22.87
N ALA A 155 2.95 -15.84 21.87
CA ALA A 155 3.58 -15.64 20.57
C ALA A 155 2.79 -14.63 19.72
N ARG A 156 3.51 -13.68 19.13
CA ARG A 156 2.92 -12.71 18.18
C ARG A 156 2.60 -13.40 16.86
N LYS A 157 1.56 -12.90 16.18
CA LYS A 157 1.19 -13.34 14.84
C LYS A 157 1.93 -12.54 13.77
N THR A 158 2.37 -13.23 12.74
CA THR A 158 2.84 -12.64 11.49
C THR A 158 1.75 -12.78 10.45
N TYR A 159 1.47 -11.68 9.77
CA TYR A 159 0.45 -11.57 8.75
C TYR A 159 1.09 -11.36 7.38
N SER A 160 0.54 -12.03 6.38
CA SER A 160 0.95 -11.87 4.98
C SER A 160 -0.05 -10.96 4.29
N PHE A 161 0.38 -9.78 3.86
CA PHE A 161 -0.45 -8.87 3.06
C PHE A 161 -0.03 -8.95 1.59
N PRO A 162 -0.97 -9.27 0.68
CA PRO A 162 -0.68 -9.22 -0.74
C PRO A 162 -0.24 -7.80 -1.15
N THR A 163 0.72 -7.75 -2.04
CA THR A 163 1.23 -6.51 -2.62
C THR A 163 0.96 -6.55 -4.11
N GLY A 164 0.50 -5.43 -4.69
CA GLY A 164 0.30 -5.33 -6.13
C GLY A 164 1.61 -5.56 -6.87
N VAL A 165 1.56 -5.93 -8.15
CA VAL A 165 2.78 -6.16 -8.94
C VAL A 165 3.03 -4.94 -9.81
N THR A 166 4.10 -4.21 -9.50
CA THR A 166 4.75 -3.34 -10.48
C THR A 166 5.87 -4.17 -11.10
N VAL A 167 5.87 -4.27 -12.41
CA VAL A 167 6.80 -5.14 -13.15
C VAL A 167 8.23 -4.63 -12.97
N ASN A 168 9.17 -5.56 -12.73
CA ASN A 168 10.59 -5.28 -12.48
C ASN A 168 10.85 -4.26 -11.36
N ALA A 169 9.95 -4.18 -10.38
CA ALA A 169 10.09 -3.29 -9.24
C ALA A 169 10.19 -4.04 -7.93
N ARG A 170 10.96 -3.46 -7.01
CA ARG A 170 10.89 -3.76 -5.58
C ARG A 170 9.87 -2.84 -4.95
N GLN A 171 9.02 -3.37 -4.07
CA GLN A 171 8.09 -2.53 -3.32
C GLN A 171 8.63 -2.24 -1.94
N GLU A 172 8.69 -0.95 -1.63
CA GLU A 172 8.98 -0.44 -0.30
C GLU A 172 7.65 -0.16 0.39
N ILE A 173 7.47 -0.77 1.55
CA ILE A 173 6.27 -0.63 2.35
C ILE A 173 6.67 -0.02 3.68
N LEU A 174 6.04 1.10 4.02
CA LEU A 174 6.17 1.74 5.30
C LEU A 174 4.91 1.47 6.12
N TYR A 175 5.09 1.13 7.39
CA TYR A 175 3.98 1.02 8.31
C TYR A 175 4.33 1.50 9.71
N LYS A 176 3.31 2.01 10.43
CA LYS A 176 3.51 2.61 11.74
C LYS A 176 2.23 2.67 12.57
N ASN A 177 2.35 2.36 13.85
CA ASN A 177 1.24 2.52 14.80
C ASN A 177 0.96 4.02 15.01
N PHE A 178 -0.29 4.44 14.79
CA PHE A 178 -0.71 5.85 14.83
C PHE A 178 0.13 6.79 13.94
N GLY A 179 0.64 6.27 12.82
CA GLY A 179 1.43 7.04 11.86
C GLY A 179 0.58 8.09 11.15
N VAL A 180 1.18 9.26 10.91
CA VAL A 180 0.61 10.32 10.07
C VAL A 180 1.19 10.18 8.67
N PHE A 181 0.31 10.14 7.67
CA PHE A 181 0.73 10.09 6.28
C PHE A 181 1.31 11.43 5.84
N ASP A 182 2.40 11.38 5.10
CA ASP A 182 3.03 12.53 4.47
C ASP A 182 3.40 12.15 3.02
N PRO A 183 2.96 12.90 2.00
CA PRO A 183 3.19 12.53 0.61
C PRO A 183 4.66 12.65 0.16
N THR A 184 5.53 13.30 0.94
CA THR A 184 6.97 13.43 0.64
C THR A 184 7.80 12.32 1.29
N VAL A 185 7.53 12.01 2.56
CA VAL A 185 8.29 11.02 3.34
C VAL A 185 7.55 9.71 3.60
N GLY A 186 6.31 9.59 3.11
CA GLY A 186 5.44 8.42 3.27
C GLY A 186 4.73 8.43 4.62
N ILE A 187 5.46 8.20 5.71
CA ILE A 187 4.92 8.22 7.08
C ILE A 187 5.85 8.99 8.01
N SER A 188 5.31 9.98 8.71
CA SER A 188 6.03 10.81 9.69
C SER A 188 5.66 10.48 11.15
N GLY A 189 6.33 11.11 12.13
CA GLY A 189 6.03 11.00 13.57
C GLY A 189 7.18 10.45 14.43
N ALA A 190 7.01 10.49 15.76
CA ALA A 190 8.10 10.30 16.73
C ALA A 190 8.65 8.86 16.86
N THR A 191 7.88 7.82 16.55
CA THR A 191 8.38 6.43 16.55
C THR A 191 9.09 6.10 15.24
N PRO A 192 10.06 5.16 15.22
CA PRO A 192 10.63 4.69 13.97
C PRO A 192 9.54 4.11 13.06
N THR A 193 9.64 4.42 11.76
CA THR A 193 8.80 3.79 10.75
C THR A 193 9.44 2.45 10.40
N ASP A 194 8.66 1.37 10.45
CA ASP A 194 9.14 0.07 10.00
C ASP A 194 9.06 0.02 8.47
N SER A 195 10.13 -0.46 7.83
CA SER A 195 10.22 -0.63 6.37
C SER A 195 10.37 -2.09 6.00
N LEU A 196 9.57 -2.54 5.04
CA LEU A 196 9.68 -3.88 4.45
C LEU A 196 9.87 -3.79 2.94
N PHE A 197 10.57 -4.77 2.40
CA PHE A 197 10.65 -4.97 0.96
C PHE A 197 9.91 -6.24 0.56
N SER A 198 8.98 -6.11 -0.37
CA SER A 198 8.31 -7.26 -1.01
C SER A 198 8.95 -7.52 -2.37
N LEU A 199 9.46 -8.74 -2.55
CA LEU A 199 9.94 -9.27 -3.83
C LEU A 199 8.98 -10.32 -4.42
N ASN A 200 8.13 -10.93 -3.57
CA ASN A 200 7.35 -12.13 -3.92
C ASN A 200 5.83 -11.87 -3.87
N GLY A 201 5.39 -10.62 -4.08
CA GLY A 201 3.97 -10.28 -4.10
C GLY A 201 3.27 -10.28 -2.74
N ALA A 202 4.01 -10.37 -1.63
CA ALA A 202 3.46 -10.26 -0.29
C ALA A 202 4.45 -9.70 0.74
N ALA A 203 3.95 -8.93 1.69
CA ALA A 203 4.68 -8.40 2.82
C ALA A 203 4.33 -9.14 4.11
N GLN A 204 5.34 -9.55 4.87
CA GLN A 204 5.16 -10.20 6.17
C GLN A 204 5.26 -9.16 7.29
N VAL A 205 4.19 -8.99 8.06
CA VAL A 205 4.08 -7.96 9.10
C VAL A 205 3.77 -8.59 10.44
N THR A 206 4.57 -8.26 11.46
CA THR A 206 4.30 -8.62 12.86
C THR A 206 4.04 -7.34 13.66
N PHE A 207 2.89 -7.27 14.33
CA PHE A 207 2.51 -6.08 15.07
C PHE A 207 2.99 -6.16 16.53
N PRO A 208 3.84 -5.23 17.01
CA PRO A 208 4.39 -5.30 18.36
C PRO A 208 3.37 -4.98 19.46
N ALA A 209 2.35 -4.19 19.14
CA ALA A 209 1.32 -3.74 20.06
C ALA A 209 -0.03 -3.50 19.36
N PRO A 210 -1.15 -3.51 20.11
CA PRO A 210 -2.43 -3.07 19.59
C PRO A 210 -2.44 -1.58 19.19
N GLY A 211 -3.29 -1.23 18.23
CA GLY A 211 -3.44 0.13 17.74
C GLY A 211 -3.92 0.17 16.28
N ARG A 212 -3.99 1.37 15.72
CA ARG A 212 -4.33 1.58 14.31
C ARG A 212 -3.04 1.85 13.55
N TYR A 213 -2.67 0.93 12.66
CA TYR A 213 -1.46 1.04 11.86
C TYR A 213 -1.77 1.69 10.52
N THR A 214 -0.99 2.70 10.18
CA THR A 214 -1.02 3.35 8.87
C THR A 214 -0.01 2.64 7.96
N PHE A 215 -0.42 2.31 6.75
CA PHE A 215 0.40 1.69 5.71
C PHE A 215 0.47 2.62 4.49
N THR A 216 1.64 2.70 3.87
CA THR A 216 1.82 3.24 2.52
C THR A 216 2.88 2.44 1.80
N THR A 217 2.84 2.42 0.48
CA THR A 217 3.78 1.68 -0.35
C THR A 217 4.21 2.51 -1.56
N ARG A 218 5.38 2.21 -2.10
CA ARG A 218 5.86 2.71 -3.38
C ARG A 218 6.77 1.67 -4.04
N ALA A 219 6.96 1.79 -5.34
CA ALA A 219 7.79 0.88 -6.12
C ALA A 219 9.07 1.56 -6.60
N LYS A 220 10.14 0.79 -6.74
CA LYS A 220 11.43 1.22 -7.32
C LYS A 220 12.00 0.16 -8.24
N GLY A 221 12.45 0.56 -9.43
CA GLY A 221 13.22 -0.32 -10.30
C GLY A 221 14.58 -0.63 -9.69
N GLY A 222 15.09 -1.85 -9.89
CA GLY A 222 16.37 -2.28 -9.32
C GLY A 222 17.57 -1.40 -9.72
N SER A 223 17.51 -0.80 -10.90
CA SER A 223 18.56 0.00 -11.52
C SER A 223 18.20 1.48 -11.69
N THR A 224 17.01 1.91 -11.27
CA THR A 224 16.53 3.28 -11.46
C THR A 224 16.65 4.11 -10.19
N PRO A 225 16.96 5.42 -10.29
CA PRO A 225 17.10 6.28 -9.12
C PRO A 225 15.76 6.71 -8.53
N ALA A 226 14.69 6.72 -9.32
CA ALA A 226 13.38 7.24 -8.91
C ALA A 226 12.46 6.15 -8.34
N TYR A 227 11.60 6.58 -7.41
CA TYR A 227 10.50 5.80 -6.88
C TYR A 227 9.18 6.26 -7.50
N THR A 228 8.18 5.39 -7.54
CA THR A 228 6.79 5.85 -7.72
C THR A 228 6.38 6.75 -6.56
N PRO A 229 5.34 7.60 -6.72
CA PRO A 229 4.73 8.27 -5.59
C PRO A 229 4.26 7.28 -4.51
N TRP A 230 4.20 7.74 -3.27
CA TRP A 230 3.57 6.99 -2.18
C TRP A 230 2.08 6.77 -2.47
N THR A 231 1.57 5.57 -2.16
CA THR A 231 0.13 5.33 -2.20
C THR A 231 -0.60 6.12 -1.13
N ALA A 232 -1.89 6.36 -1.36
CA ALA A 232 -2.80 6.80 -0.31
C ALA A 232 -2.68 5.88 0.93
N PRO A 233 -2.81 6.44 2.14
CA PRO A 233 -2.67 5.66 3.36
C PRO A 233 -3.79 4.63 3.49
N GLN A 234 -3.40 3.42 3.86
CA GLN A 234 -4.32 2.36 4.27
C GLN A 234 -4.21 2.14 5.78
N PHE A 235 -5.26 1.60 6.39
CA PHE A 235 -5.33 1.43 7.83
C PHE A 235 -5.63 -0.02 8.21
N VAL A 236 -4.88 -0.52 9.19
CA VAL A 236 -5.12 -1.83 9.80
C VAL A 236 -5.36 -1.61 11.28
N ASP A 237 -6.55 -1.98 11.75
CA ASP A 237 -6.82 -2.04 13.18
C ASP A 237 -6.29 -3.34 13.74
N VAL A 238 -5.42 -3.24 14.75
CA VAL A 238 -4.82 -4.39 15.42
C VAL A 238 -5.21 -4.34 16.89
N LYS A 239 -5.77 -5.43 17.39
CA LYS A 239 -6.25 -5.55 18.76
C LYS A 239 -5.44 -6.61 19.51
N GLY A 240 -5.28 -6.43 20.81
CA GLY A 240 -4.88 -7.55 21.66
C GLY A 240 -6.11 -8.41 22.00
N PRO A 241 -5.96 -9.72 22.21
CA PRO A 241 -7.07 -10.54 22.68
C PRO A 241 -7.50 -10.14 24.10
N PHE A 242 -8.74 -10.44 24.49
CA PHE A 242 -9.17 -10.25 25.87
C PHE A 242 -8.70 -11.43 26.72
N ASP A 243 -7.52 -11.29 27.31
CA ASP A 243 -6.87 -12.34 28.10
C ASP A 243 -6.44 -11.87 29.47
N LEU A 244 -6.27 -12.86 30.34
CA LEU A 244 -5.87 -12.65 31.72
C LEU A 244 -4.37 -12.82 31.88
N ASP A 245 -3.77 -11.87 32.58
CA ASP A 245 -2.39 -11.97 33.04
C ASP A 245 -2.32 -12.71 34.38
N SER A 246 -3.15 -12.28 35.33
CA SER A 246 -3.20 -12.90 36.66
C SER A 246 -4.53 -12.70 37.37
N THR A 247 -4.77 -13.57 38.35
CA THR A 247 -5.86 -13.43 39.33
C THR A 247 -5.29 -13.36 40.73
N ARG A 248 -5.95 -12.58 41.59
CA ARG A 248 -5.68 -12.63 43.03
C ARG A 248 -6.99 -12.60 43.80
N TYR A 249 -7.11 -13.50 44.75
CA TYR A 249 -8.12 -13.43 45.81
C TYR A 249 -7.52 -12.61 46.94
N ILE A 250 -8.09 -11.42 47.17
CA ILE A 250 -7.58 -10.47 48.14
C ILE A 250 -8.12 -10.79 49.54
N ASP A 251 -9.38 -11.23 49.62
CA ASP A 251 -10.02 -11.58 50.89
C ASP A 251 -10.21 -13.10 50.97
N ASN A 252 -9.67 -13.74 52.01
CA ASN A 252 -9.73 -15.19 52.24
C ASN A 252 -10.75 -15.60 53.34
N ARG A 253 -11.50 -14.65 53.89
CA ARG A 253 -12.48 -14.87 54.97
C ARG A 253 -13.89 -14.69 54.44
N GLY A 254 -14.69 -15.75 54.53
CA GLY A 254 -16.06 -15.77 54.00
C GLY A 254 -17.04 -14.94 54.84
N PRO A 255 -18.26 -14.68 54.32
CA PRO A 255 -18.80 -15.14 53.03
C PRO A 255 -18.57 -14.16 51.86
N SER A 256 -17.97 -12.99 52.11
CA SER A 256 -17.70 -11.95 51.11
C SER A 256 -16.25 -12.00 50.66
N TYR A 257 -16.02 -12.30 49.39
CA TYR A 257 -14.68 -12.45 48.82
C TYR A 257 -14.42 -11.32 47.84
N ARG A 258 -13.18 -10.83 47.81
CA ARG A 258 -12.72 -9.83 46.85
C ARG A 258 -11.79 -10.51 45.85
N ILE A 259 -12.15 -10.41 44.57
CA ILE A 259 -11.29 -10.84 43.46
C ILE A 259 -10.73 -9.63 42.73
N ARG A 260 -9.45 -9.72 42.38
CA ARG A 260 -8.77 -8.83 41.46
C ARG A 260 -8.37 -9.61 40.21
N LEU A 261 -8.77 -9.08 39.05
CA LEU A 261 -8.36 -9.58 37.74
C LEU A 261 -7.40 -8.56 37.14
N LYS A 262 -6.25 -9.03 36.66
CA LYS A 262 -5.33 -8.25 35.84
C LYS A 262 -5.31 -8.87 34.45
N PHE A 263 -5.66 -8.09 33.45
CA PHE A 263 -5.62 -8.46 32.04
C PHE A 263 -4.23 -8.20 31.48
N ARG A 264 -3.85 -8.98 30.45
CA ARG A 264 -2.55 -8.83 29.81
C ARG A 264 -2.52 -7.56 28.96
N GLU A 265 -3.57 -7.33 28.20
CA GLU A 265 -3.82 -6.10 27.48
C GLU A 265 -4.35 -5.03 28.42
N ASN A 266 -4.14 -3.76 28.04
CA ASN A 266 -4.70 -2.62 28.75
C ASN A 266 -6.21 -2.50 28.53
N VAL A 267 -6.99 -3.40 29.15
CA VAL A 267 -8.45 -3.40 29.10
C VAL A 267 -8.99 -2.18 29.84
N ASN A 268 -9.63 -1.29 29.09
CA ASN A 268 -10.34 -0.12 29.62
C ASN A 268 -11.81 -0.20 29.18
N GLY A 269 -12.72 -0.38 30.13
CA GLY A 269 -14.15 -0.48 29.84
C GLY A 269 -14.90 -1.45 30.74
N LYS A 270 -16.19 -1.62 30.47
CA LYS A 270 -17.10 -2.44 31.28
C LYS A 270 -16.89 -3.94 31.02
N VAL A 271 -16.56 -4.68 32.07
CA VAL A 271 -16.45 -6.14 32.07
C VAL A 271 -17.58 -6.72 32.90
N ARG A 272 -18.35 -7.64 32.31
CA ARG A 272 -19.44 -8.34 32.99
C ARG A 272 -18.89 -9.58 33.66
N LEU A 273 -19.21 -9.76 34.93
CA LEU A 273 -18.73 -10.89 35.73
C LEU A 273 -19.91 -11.79 36.10
N ARG A 274 -19.72 -13.10 35.90
CA ARG A 274 -20.68 -14.13 36.27
C ARG A 274 -20.02 -15.25 37.06
N LEU A 275 -20.73 -15.83 38.01
CA LEU A 275 -20.22 -16.86 38.90
C LEU A 275 -21.10 -18.11 38.82
N ARG A 276 -20.50 -19.30 38.86
CA ARG A 276 -21.21 -20.57 39.11
C ARG A 276 -20.46 -21.45 40.10
N LYS A 277 -21.20 -22.28 40.84
CA LYS A 277 -20.67 -23.41 41.61
C LYS A 277 -21.05 -24.71 40.93
N SER A 278 -22.35 -24.85 40.67
CA SER A 278 -22.97 -25.87 39.84
C SER A 278 -24.01 -25.20 38.93
N GLY A 279 -24.39 -25.86 37.83
CA GLY A 279 -25.43 -25.37 36.94
C GLY A 279 -25.09 -24.07 36.18
N LYS A 280 -26.09 -23.20 36.03
CA LYS A 280 -26.02 -21.98 35.22
C LYS A 280 -25.20 -20.87 35.90
N TYR A 281 -24.57 -20.03 35.09
CA TYR A 281 -23.88 -18.83 35.56
C TYR A 281 -24.89 -17.78 36.03
N ARG A 282 -24.71 -17.26 37.25
CA ARG A 282 -25.43 -16.07 37.74
C ARG A 282 -24.55 -14.83 37.59
N THR A 283 -25.14 -13.71 37.20
CA THR A 283 -24.43 -12.43 37.15
C THR A 283 -24.10 -11.94 38.56
N ILE A 284 -22.84 -11.54 38.78
CA ILE A 284 -22.41 -10.90 40.04
C ILE A 284 -22.14 -9.40 39.87
N GLY A 285 -22.25 -8.89 38.66
CA GLY A 285 -22.27 -7.47 38.32
C GLY A 285 -21.40 -7.13 37.11
N THR A 286 -21.42 -5.87 36.74
CA THR A 286 -20.55 -5.28 35.72
C THR A 286 -19.60 -4.30 36.40
N VAL A 287 -18.32 -4.33 36.04
CA VAL A 287 -17.28 -3.50 36.64
C VAL A 287 -16.44 -2.89 35.55
N THR A 288 -16.09 -1.61 35.69
CA THR A 288 -15.16 -0.97 34.77
C THR A 288 -13.73 -1.38 35.11
N ALA A 289 -13.05 -2.03 34.16
CA ALA A 289 -11.61 -2.20 34.20
C ALA A 289 -10.93 -0.87 33.85
N LYS A 290 -9.89 -0.52 34.60
CA LYS A 290 -9.03 0.64 34.37
C LYS A 290 -7.59 0.16 34.36
N ASN A 291 -6.81 0.58 33.37
CA ASN A 291 -5.40 0.19 33.22
C ASN A 291 -5.20 -1.33 33.24
N GLY A 292 -6.11 -2.08 32.60
CA GLY A 292 -6.08 -3.55 32.58
C GLY A 292 -6.38 -4.22 33.92
N VAL A 293 -6.89 -3.50 34.92
CA VAL A 293 -7.20 -4.07 36.24
C VAL A 293 -8.65 -3.83 36.61
N LEU A 294 -9.30 -4.84 37.19
CA LEU A 294 -10.56 -4.67 37.89
C LEU A 294 -10.55 -5.40 39.24
N THR A 295 -11.36 -4.92 40.17
CA THR A 295 -11.59 -5.56 41.47
C THR A 295 -13.08 -5.63 41.75
N LYS A 296 -13.57 -6.76 42.25
CA LYS A 296 -14.98 -6.96 42.59
C LYS A 296 -15.14 -7.79 43.85
N ARG A 297 -16.07 -7.38 44.71
CA ARG A 297 -16.57 -8.22 45.80
C ARG A 297 -17.74 -9.09 45.32
N PHE A 298 -17.77 -10.33 45.78
CA PHE A 298 -18.87 -11.26 45.54
C PHE A 298 -19.08 -12.15 46.77
N THR A 299 -20.32 -12.58 46.97
CA THR A 299 -20.67 -13.46 48.10
C THR A 299 -20.71 -14.92 47.65
N ALA A 300 -19.99 -15.79 48.37
CA ALA A 300 -20.06 -17.24 48.23
C ALA A 300 -20.50 -17.87 49.56
N ARG A 301 -21.70 -18.47 49.58
CA ARG A 301 -22.35 -18.98 50.80
C ARG A 301 -21.87 -20.38 51.22
N SER A 302 -21.31 -21.15 50.30
CA SER A 302 -20.81 -22.51 50.57
C SER A 302 -19.36 -22.66 50.10
N SER A 303 -18.62 -23.55 50.75
CA SER A 303 -17.31 -23.97 50.27
C SER A 303 -17.43 -24.82 49.00
N GLY A 304 -16.35 -24.92 48.22
CA GLY A 304 -16.28 -25.76 47.03
C GLY A 304 -15.56 -25.10 45.86
N ARG A 305 -15.58 -25.76 44.70
CA ARG A 305 -15.06 -25.22 43.45
C ARG A 305 -16.09 -24.29 42.82
N TYR A 306 -15.63 -23.13 42.39
CA TYR A 306 -16.40 -22.11 41.70
C TYR A 306 -15.75 -21.83 40.34
N GLN A 307 -16.54 -21.32 39.41
CA GLN A 307 -16.06 -20.79 38.15
C GLN A 307 -16.55 -19.35 37.97
N LEU A 308 -15.63 -18.46 37.68
CA LEU A 308 -15.88 -17.08 37.31
C LEU A 308 -15.77 -16.96 35.78
N ARG A 309 -16.74 -16.30 35.17
CA ARG A 309 -16.70 -15.89 33.77
C ARG A 309 -16.62 -14.37 33.70
N ALA A 310 -15.63 -13.86 32.97
CA ALA A 310 -15.50 -12.45 32.63
C ALA A 310 -15.81 -12.27 31.14
N GLU A 311 -16.74 -11.37 30.81
CA GLU A 311 -17.19 -11.09 29.44
C GLU A 311 -16.89 -9.61 29.13
N PHE A 312 -16.17 -9.36 28.04
CA PHE A 312 -15.82 -8.01 27.58
C PHE A 312 -16.28 -7.80 26.14
N GLN A 313 -16.92 -6.65 25.88
CA GLN A 313 -17.46 -6.31 24.55
C GLN A 313 -16.41 -5.79 23.58
N GLY A 314 -15.16 -5.63 24.03
CA GLY A 314 -14.10 -5.06 23.23
C GLY A 314 -13.96 -3.55 23.43
N SER A 315 -12.88 -3.02 22.86
CA SER A 315 -12.56 -1.60 22.76
C SER A 315 -11.82 -1.35 21.44
N ALA A 316 -11.28 -0.14 21.27
CA ALA A 316 -10.38 0.16 20.16
C ALA A 316 -9.13 -0.73 20.15
N LEU A 317 -8.58 -1.07 21.33
CA LEU A 317 -7.29 -1.76 21.46
C LEU A 317 -7.39 -3.23 21.85
N VAL A 318 -8.56 -3.67 22.33
CA VAL A 318 -8.75 -5.05 22.82
C VAL A 318 -9.98 -5.66 22.17
N ALA A 319 -9.86 -6.87 21.64
CA ALA A 319 -10.95 -7.59 21.02
C ALA A 319 -12.03 -8.00 22.05
N PRO A 320 -13.29 -8.17 21.62
CA PRO A 320 -14.29 -8.81 22.47
C PRO A 320 -13.85 -10.22 22.86
N GLY A 321 -14.25 -10.68 24.04
CA GLY A 321 -13.89 -12.02 24.48
C GLY A 321 -14.52 -12.44 25.79
N THR A 322 -14.32 -13.72 26.12
CA THR A 322 -14.80 -14.32 27.36
C THR A 322 -13.71 -15.18 27.97
N ILE A 323 -13.44 -14.97 29.26
CA ILE A 323 -12.47 -15.75 30.03
C ILE A 323 -13.22 -16.52 31.11
N THR A 324 -12.91 -17.81 31.28
CA THR A 324 -13.46 -18.63 32.36
C THR A 324 -12.34 -19.11 33.29
N LEU A 325 -12.52 -18.92 34.59
CA LEU A 325 -11.51 -19.18 35.62
C LEU A 325 -12.11 -20.06 36.71
N GLY A 326 -11.46 -21.17 37.02
CA GLY A 326 -11.80 -22.02 38.15
C GLY A 326 -11.06 -21.60 39.42
N PHE A 327 -11.73 -21.65 40.57
CA PHE A 327 -11.09 -21.43 41.87
C PHE A 327 -11.82 -22.16 42.99
N ARG A 328 -11.16 -22.33 44.13
CA ARG A 328 -11.75 -22.99 45.30
C ARG A 328 -12.02 -21.96 46.39
N VAL A 329 -13.24 -21.98 46.91
CA VAL A 329 -13.62 -21.29 48.13
C VAL A 329 -13.53 -22.29 49.27
N THR A 330 -12.58 -22.09 50.18
CA THR A 330 -12.48 -22.83 51.44
C THR A 330 -13.12 -21.96 52.53
N ARG A 331 -14.24 -22.39 53.10
CA ARG A 331 -14.81 -21.70 54.26
C ARG A 331 -13.74 -21.69 55.36
N ARG A 332 -13.32 -20.52 55.81
CA ARG A 332 -12.74 -20.35 57.15
C ARG A 332 -13.66 -19.41 57.93
N PHE A 333 -14.49 -20.02 58.76
CA PHE A 333 -14.93 -19.39 60.01
C PHE A 333 -14.08 -20.02 61.10
N ILE A 334 -13.38 -19.17 61.84
CA ILE A 334 -13.21 -19.38 63.28
C ILE A 334 -14.37 -18.62 63.89
#